data_AF-A0A352WA33-F1
#
_entry.id   AF-A0A352WA33-F1
#
_cell.length_a   1.000
_cell.length_b   1.000
_cell.length_c   1.000
_cell.angle_alpha   90.00
_cell.angle_beta   90.00
_cell.angle_gamma   90.00
#
_symmetry.space_group_name_H-M   'P 1'
#
loop_
_entity.id
_entity.type
_entity.pdbx_description
1 polymer ?
#
loop_
_entity_poly.entity_id
_entity_poly.type
_entity_poly.pdbx_seq_one_letter_code
_entity_poly.pdbx_strand_id
1 'polypeptide(L)'
;ADRIIVGDRVAVTRIDEKTGIIEKIFPRKNQLLRPVIANVDQVVIVMAIKNPDLNLYLADRFLLQAETQHLDVLVCLNKCDLAAPKEVKAAARHFEAAGYRVLATEAVHNVGQRRLRALLAGRISVVAGPS
;
A
#
# COMPACT_ATOMS: atom_id res chain seq x y z
N ALA A 1 -20.96 10.99 18.73
CA ALA A 1 -20.56 11.33 17.34
C ALA A 1 -19.32 10.51 17.00
N ASP A 2 -19.27 9.86 15.85
CA ASP A 2 -18.08 9.11 15.44
C ASP A 2 -16.88 10.06 15.30
N ARG A 3 -15.74 9.66 15.88
CA ARG A 3 -14.50 10.43 15.79
C ARG A 3 -14.07 10.53 14.33
N ILE A 4 -13.85 11.75 13.82
CA ILE A 4 -13.29 11.99 12.48
C ILE A 4 -11.85 11.45 12.44
N ILE A 5 -11.52 10.73 11.38
CA ILE A 5 -10.17 10.24 11.12
C ILE A 5 -9.74 10.51 9.67
N VAL A 6 -8.44 10.40 9.41
CA VAL A 6 -7.88 10.52 8.06
C VAL A 6 -8.55 9.49 7.15
N GLY A 7 -8.84 9.88 5.90
CA GLY A 7 -9.49 9.03 4.91
C GLY A 7 -11.02 9.06 4.96
N ASP A 8 -11.63 9.70 5.95
CA ASP A 8 -13.09 9.91 5.96
C ASP A 8 -13.54 10.72 4.75
N ARG A 9 -14.65 10.28 4.16
CA ARG A 9 -15.38 11.05 3.15
C ARG A 9 -16.38 11.93 3.90
N VAL A 10 -16.35 13.23 3.63
CA VAL A 10 -17.15 14.21 4.38
C VAL A 10 -17.87 15.19 3.44
N ALA A 11 -19.05 15.64 3.86
CA ALA A 11 -19.67 16.82 3.29
C ALA A 11 -19.09 18.05 4.01
N VAL A 12 -18.63 19.03 3.22
CA VAL A 12 -18.00 20.25 3.74
C VAL A 12 -18.73 21.47 3.22
N THR A 13 -19.18 22.33 4.13
CA THR A 13 -19.62 23.69 3.80
C THR A 13 -18.41 24.61 3.89
N ARG A 14 -18.00 25.21 2.77
CA ARG A 14 -16.91 26.20 2.78
C ARG A 14 -17.39 27.50 3.43
N ILE A 15 -16.61 28.02 4.36
CA ILE A 15 -16.82 29.37 4.92
C ILE A 15 -16.04 30.38 4.09
N ASP A 16 -14.78 30.07 3.79
CA ASP A 16 -13.88 30.88 2.96
C ASP A 16 -12.91 29.99 2.15
N GLU A 17 -11.87 30.60 1.56
CA GLU A 17 -10.88 29.87 0.74
C GLU A 17 -10.08 28.82 1.52
N LYS A 18 -9.85 29.05 2.82
CA LYS A 18 -8.98 28.25 3.69
C LYS A 18 -9.75 27.43 4.72
N THR A 19 -11.00 27.79 5.02
CA THR A 19 -11.78 27.20 6.10
C THR A 19 -13.15 26.68 5.64
N GLY A 20 -13.65 25.68 6.37
CA GLY A 20 -14.96 25.09 6.15
C GLY A 20 -15.37 24.21 7.33
N ILE A 21 -16.66 23.86 7.37
CA ILE A 21 -17.27 23.05 8.42
C ILE A 21 -17.55 21.66 7.85
N ILE A 22 -17.20 20.62 8.61
CA ILE A 22 -17.59 19.24 8.32
C ILE A 22 -19.02 19.05 8.83
N GLU A 23 -19.98 18.95 7.91
CA GLU A 23 -21.40 18.78 8.23
C GLU A 23 -21.76 17.33 8.51
N LYS A 24 -21.11 16.42 7.79
CA LYS A 24 -21.46 14.99 7.79
C LYS A 24 -20.25 14.14 7.43
N ILE A 25 -20.13 13.01 8.13
CA ILE A 25 -19.22 11.91 7.78
C ILE A 25 -20.05 10.84 7.07
N PHE A 26 -19.59 10.39 5.90
CA PHE A 26 -20.23 9.29 5.17
C PHE A 26 -19.78 7.93 5.75
N PRO A 27 -20.60 6.86 5.61
CA PRO A 27 -20.23 5.54 6.09
C PRO A 27 -18.87 5.07 5.57
N ARG A 28 -18.06 4.52 6.48
CA ARG A 28 -16.75 3.96 6.14
C ARG A 28 -16.92 2.57 5.54
N LYS A 29 -16.19 2.26 4.46
CA LYS A 29 -16.13 0.88 3.96
C LYS A 29 -15.21 -0.01 4.81
N ASN A 30 -14.19 0.56 5.44
CA ASN A 30 -13.29 -0.09 6.38
C ASN A 30 -12.54 0.96 7.23
N GLN A 31 -11.85 0.50 8.27
CA GLN A 31 -11.00 1.32 9.12
C GLN A 31 -9.82 0.49 9.62
N LEU A 32 -8.61 1.05 9.52
CA LEU A 32 -7.40 0.46 10.09
C LEU A 32 -7.11 1.05 11.47
N LEU A 33 -6.50 0.25 12.34
CA LEU A 33 -6.07 0.69 13.68
C LEU A 33 -4.67 1.31 13.67
N ARG A 34 -3.77 0.83 12.79
CA ARG A 34 -2.39 1.31 12.67
C ARG A 34 -1.97 1.34 11.20
N PRO A 35 -1.78 2.53 10.59
CA PRO A 35 -2.19 3.84 11.10
C PRO A 35 -3.73 3.93 11.26
N VAL A 36 -4.22 4.90 12.03
CA VAL A 36 -5.66 5.14 12.13
C VAL A 36 -6.14 5.85 10.86
N ILE A 37 -6.74 5.10 9.94
CA ILE A 37 -7.20 5.61 8.63
C ILE A 37 -8.47 4.86 8.18
N ALA A 38 -9.41 5.58 7.56
CA ALA A 38 -10.62 5.04 6.97
C ALA A 38 -10.49 4.83 5.46
N ASN A 39 -11.37 3.99 4.91
CA ASN A 39 -11.63 3.87 3.47
C ASN A 39 -10.40 3.45 2.64
N VAL A 40 -9.50 2.66 3.22
CA VAL A 40 -8.31 2.14 2.52
C VAL A 40 -8.74 1.18 1.43
N ASP A 41 -8.19 1.35 0.22
CA ASP A 41 -8.42 0.47 -0.92
C ASP A 41 -7.39 -0.67 -0.97
N GLN A 42 -6.13 -0.34 -0.70
CA GLN A 42 -5.03 -1.30 -0.88
C GLN A 42 -3.88 -1.06 0.10
N VAL A 43 -3.10 -2.11 0.31
CA VAL A 43 -1.77 -2.04 0.91
C VAL A 43 -0.70 -2.30 -0.14
N VAL A 44 0.36 -1.51 -0.10
CA VAL A 44 1.59 -1.74 -0.84
C VAL A 44 2.62 -2.31 0.13
N ILE A 45 2.93 -3.59 0.00
CA ILE A 45 3.94 -4.26 0.82
C ILE A 45 5.27 -4.13 0.09
N VAL A 46 6.15 -3.26 0.58
CA VAL A 46 7.46 -3.00 0.00
C VAL A 46 8.49 -3.90 0.64
N MET A 47 9.11 -4.77 -0.14
CA MET A 47 10.19 -5.66 0.31
C MET A 47 11.44 -5.39 -0.53
N ALA A 48 12.59 -5.19 0.11
CA ALA A 48 13.86 -5.20 -0.59
C ALA A 48 14.21 -6.63 -1.02
N ILE A 49 14.72 -6.81 -2.23
CA ILE A 49 15.24 -8.13 -2.64
C ILE A 49 16.62 -8.41 -2.06
N LYS A 50 17.42 -7.35 -1.88
CA LYS A 50 18.78 -7.37 -1.34
C LYS A 50 19.04 -6.11 -0.50
N ASN A 51 19.93 -6.27 0.48
CA ASN A 51 20.33 -5.24 1.44
C ASN A 51 19.14 -4.55 2.16
N PRO A 52 18.40 -5.25 3.04
CA PRO A 52 18.62 -6.63 3.50
C PRO A 52 18.06 -7.69 2.53
N ASP A 53 18.44 -8.96 2.72
CA ASP A 53 17.86 -10.08 1.97
C ASP A 53 16.32 -10.15 2.16
N LEU A 54 15.63 -10.61 1.11
CA LEU A 54 14.19 -10.81 1.14
C LEU A 54 13.78 -11.77 2.27
N ASN A 55 13.10 -11.23 3.28
CA ASN A 55 12.54 -12.01 4.38
C ASN A 55 11.09 -12.42 4.08
N LEU A 56 10.90 -13.65 3.57
CA LEU A 56 9.58 -14.18 3.23
C LEU A 56 8.66 -14.32 4.44
N TYR A 57 9.19 -14.73 5.59
CA TYR A 57 8.39 -14.84 6.82
C TYR A 57 7.78 -13.50 7.21
N LEU A 58 8.55 -12.41 7.11
CA LEU A 58 8.03 -11.07 7.38
C LEU A 58 7.04 -10.60 6.31
N ALA A 59 7.28 -10.93 5.03
CA ALA A 59 6.33 -10.65 3.96
C ALA A 59 4.98 -11.33 4.24
N ASP A 60 4.98 -12.62 4.60
CA ASP A 60 3.78 -13.40 4.92
C ASP A 60 2.99 -12.80 6.09
N ARG A 61 3.68 -12.25 7.10
CA ARG A 61 3.04 -11.56 8.22
C ARG A 61 2.28 -10.32 7.76
N PHE A 62 2.85 -9.52 6.84
CA PHE A 62 2.15 -8.38 6.26
C PHE A 62 0.99 -8.81 5.36
N LEU A 63 1.18 -9.85 4.56
CA LEU A 63 0.15 -10.40 3.68
C LEU A 63 -1.06 -10.87 4.50
N LEU A 64 -0.83 -11.68 5.53
CA LEU A 64 -1.88 -12.15 6.43
C LEU A 64 -2.64 -10.98 7.09
N GLN A 65 -1.91 -9.95 7.55
CA GLN A 65 -2.53 -8.77 8.15
C GLN A 65 -3.40 -8.00 7.13
N ALA A 66 -2.97 -7.91 5.88
CA ALA A 66 -3.73 -7.26 4.83
C ALA A 66 -5.00 -8.03 4.47
N GLU A 67 -4.89 -9.34 4.34
CA GLU A 67 -6.00 -10.25 4.01
C GLU A 67 -7.08 -10.25 5.10
N THR A 68 -6.69 -10.27 6.38
CA THR A 68 -7.64 -10.15 7.51
C THR A 68 -8.39 -8.82 7.54
N GLN A 69 -7.89 -7.81 6.84
CA GLN A 69 -8.54 -6.50 6.68
C GLN A 69 -9.26 -6.37 5.32
N HIS A 70 -9.28 -7.44 4.52
CA HIS A 70 -9.89 -7.51 3.20
C HIS A 70 -9.42 -6.38 2.27
N LEU A 71 -8.12 -6.07 2.31
CA LEU A 71 -7.51 -5.07 1.45
C LEU A 71 -6.93 -5.70 0.19
N ASP A 72 -7.01 -4.99 -0.95
CA ASP A 72 -6.21 -5.34 -2.12
C ASP A 72 -4.71 -5.28 -1.75
N VAL A 73 -3.94 -6.27 -2.19
CA VAL A 73 -2.49 -6.28 -1.96
C VAL A 73 -1.73 -6.01 -3.26
N LEU A 74 -0.71 -5.14 -3.16
CA LEU A 74 0.35 -4.99 -4.14
C LEU A 74 1.70 -5.28 -3.48
N VAL A 75 2.39 -6.32 -3.91
CA VAL A 75 3.77 -6.60 -3.47
C VAL A 75 4.73 -5.79 -4.34
N CYS A 76 5.52 -4.93 -3.73
CA CYS A 76 6.51 -4.09 -4.39
C CYS A 76 7.92 -4.60 -4.03
N LEU A 77 8.53 -5.36 -4.94
CA LEU A 77 9.90 -5.85 -4.79
C LEU A 77 10.87 -4.74 -5.21
N ASN A 78 11.47 -4.06 -4.23
CA ASN A 78 12.37 -2.94 -4.44
C ASN A 78 13.86 -3.36 -4.39
N LYS A 79 14.74 -2.46 -4.83
CA LYS A 79 16.19 -2.66 -4.93
C LYS A 79 16.58 -3.79 -5.91
N CYS A 80 15.80 -3.96 -6.98
CA CYS A 80 16.05 -5.00 -7.98
C CYS A 80 17.39 -4.84 -8.70
N ASP A 81 17.97 -3.64 -8.68
CA ASP A 81 19.32 -3.32 -9.16
C ASP A 81 20.43 -4.09 -8.43
N LEU A 82 20.15 -4.57 -7.21
CA LEU A 82 21.13 -5.29 -6.38
C LEU A 82 21.07 -6.82 -6.55
N ALA A 83 20.20 -7.35 -7.41
CA ALA A 83 19.99 -8.79 -7.57
C ALA A 83 20.06 -9.21 -9.04
N ALA A 84 20.42 -10.47 -9.29
CA ALA A 84 20.39 -11.00 -10.64
C ALA A 84 18.93 -11.09 -11.16
N PRO A 85 18.68 -10.90 -12.47
CA PRO A 85 17.33 -10.97 -13.04
C PRO A 85 16.57 -12.27 -12.71
N LYS A 86 17.30 -13.40 -12.59
CA LYS A 86 16.74 -14.69 -12.20
C LYS A 86 16.20 -14.70 -10.76
N GLU A 87 16.85 -13.99 -9.84
CA GLU A 87 16.43 -13.89 -8.44
C GLU A 87 15.17 -13.03 -8.32
N VAL A 88 15.15 -11.88 -9.00
CA VAL A 88 13.96 -11.00 -9.09
C VAL A 88 12.77 -11.78 -9.64
N LYS A 89 12.96 -12.52 -10.73
CA LYS A 89 11.89 -13.32 -11.35
C LYS A 89 11.42 -14.46 -10.44
N ALA A 90 12.31 -15.11 -9.70
CA ALA A 90 11.94 -16.17 -8.76
C ALA A 90 11.13 -15.60 -7.59
N ALA A 91 11.56 -14.49 -7.00
CA ALA A 91 10.83 -13.81 -5.94
C ALA A 91 9.44 -13.33 -6.41
N ALA A 92 9.35 -12.73 -7.60
CA ALA A 92 8.07 -12.31 -8.16
C ALA A 92 7.12 -13.50 -8.36
N ARG A 93 7.61 -14.60 -8.96
CA ARG A 93 6.82 -15.81 -9.16
C ARG A 93 6.29 -16.41 -7.88
N HIS A 94 7.04 -16.33 -6.78
CA HIS A 94 6.59 -16.84 -5.48
C HIS A 94 5.29 -16.14 -5.03
N PHE A 95 5.26 -14.80 -5.07
CA PHE A 95 4.07 -14.04 -4.70
C PHE A 95 2.96 -14.12 -5.74
N GLU A 96 3.29 -14.13 -7.04
CA GLU A 96 2.31 -14.28 -8.12
C GLU A 96 1.60 -15.63 -8.06
N ALA A 97 2.31 -16.72 -7.73
CA ALA A 97 1.72 -18.05 -7.56
C ALA A 97 0.73 -18.11 -6.38
N ALA A 98 0.90 -17.25 -5.38
CA ALA A 98 -0.05 -17.07 -4.29
C ALA A 98 -1.23 -16.14 -4.64
N GLY A 99 -1.30 -15.60 -5.87
CA GLY A 99 -2.38 -14.75 -6.35
C GLY A 99 -2.14 -13.24 -6.19
N TYR A 100 -0.96 -12.83 -5.71
CA TYR A 100 -0.67 -11.42 -5.50
C TYR A 100 -0.21 -10.72 -6.76
N ARG A 101 -0.61 -9.45 -6.90
CA ARG A 101 -0.01 -8.56 -7.90
C ARG A 101 1.38 -8.16 -7.42
N VAL A 102 2.37 -8.32 -8.30
CA VAL A 102 3.76 -7.97 -8.01
C VAL A 102 4.25 -6.86 -8.93
N LEU A 103 5.01 -5.92 -8.37
CA LEU A 103 5.76 -4.91 -9.10
C LEU A 103 7.22 -4.95 -8.67
N ALA A 104 8.13 -5.17 -9.62
CA ALA A 104 9.56 -4.98 -9.42
C ALA A 104 9.93 -3.51 -9.63
N THR A 105 10.73 -2.94 -8.73
CA THR A 105 11.17 -1.54 -8.76
C THR A 105 12.65 -1.38 -8.43
N GLU A 106 13.22 -0.28 -8.93
CA GLU A 106 14.53 0.23 -8.53
C GLU A 106 14.35 1.71 -8.23
N ALA A 107 14.10 2.02 -6.95
CA ALA A 107 13.78 3.40 -6.54
C ALA A 107 14.88 4.40 -6.93
N VAL A 108 16.16 3.99 -6.82
CA VAL A 108 17.33 4.82 -7.15
C VAL A 108 17.45 5.15 -8.64
N HIS A 109 16.93 4.28 -9.51
CA HIS A 109 16.93 4.45 -10.96
C HIS A 109 15.55 4.85 -11.51
N ASN A 110 14.57 5.11 -10.63
CA ASN A 110 13.16 5.38 -11.00
C ASN A 110 12.49 4.28 -11.85
N VAL A 111 13.01 3.05 -11.83
CA VAL A 111 12.42 1.92 -12.57
C VAL A 111 11.15 1.46 -11.88
N GLY A 112 10.07 1.31 -12.65
CA GLY A 112 8.75 0.89 -12.16
C GLY A 112 7.90 2.02 -11.58
N GLN A 113 8.44 3.24 -11.40
CA GLN A 113 7.73 4.36 -10.77
C GLN A 113 6.44 4.74 -11.52
N ARG A 114 6.47 4.81 -12.86
CA ARG A 114 5.27 5.10 -13.67
C ARG A 114 4.17 4.07 -13.45
N ARG A 115 4.53 2.78 -13.39
CA ARG A 115 3.58 1.68 -13.18
C ARG A 115 3.05 1.70 -11.75
N LEU A 116 3.89 1.99 -10.76
CA LEU A 116 3.45 2.20 -9.38
C LEU A 116 2.42 3.33 -9.31
N ARG A 117 2.70 4.50 -9.89
CA ARG A 117 1.76 5.64 -9.93
C ARG A 117 0.41 5.25 -10.55
N ALA A 118 0.41 4.50 -11.65
CA ALA A 118 -0.81 4.02 -12.27
C ALA A 118 -1.61 3.06 -11.35
N LEU A 119 -0.93 2.19 -10.61
CA LEU A 119 -1.56 1.26 -9.65
C LEU A 119 -2.10 1.97 -8.40
N LEU A 120 -1.54 3.14 -8.04
CA LEU A 120 -1.98 3.95 -6.90
C LEU A 120 -3.11 4.95 -7.25
N ALA A 121 -3.27 5.27 -8.54
CA ALA A 121 -4.19 6.32 -8.98
C ALA A 121 -5.64 6.04 -8.55
N GLY A 122 -6.28 7.05 -7.95
CA GLY A 122 -7.67 6.98 -7.51
C GLY A 122 -7.92 6.09 -6.28
N ARG A 123 -6.88 5.63 -5.60
CA ARG A 123 -6.97 4.71 -4.45
C ARG A 123 -6.34 5.31 -3.19
N ILE A 124 -6.98 5.12 -2.05
CA ILE A 124 -6.36 5.32 -0.73
C ILE A 124 -5.48 4.10 -0.48
N SER A 125 -4.16 4.31 -0.54
CA SER A 125 -3.17 3.25 -0.39
C SER A 125 -2.37 3.46 0.88
N VAL A 126 -2.16 2.40 1.65
CA VAL A 126 -1.21 2.39 2.77
C VAL A 126 0.06 1.65 2.36
N VAL A 127 1.21 2.06 2.89
CA VAL A 127 2.50 1.41 2.61
C VAL A 127 2.95 0.68 3.87
N ALA A 128 3.37 -0.57 3.71
CA ALA A 128 3.91 -1.41 4.77
C ALA A 128 5.19 -2.09 4.29
N GLY A 129 6.02 -2.53 5.22
CA GLY A 129 7.30 -3.18 4.96
C GLY A 129 8.22 -3.08 6.17
N PRO A 130 9.36 -3.79 6.16
CA PRO A 130 10.42 -3.57 7.14
C PRO A 130 10.94 -2.13 7.05
N SER A 131 11.33 -1.56 8.20
CA SER A 131 12.03 -0.28 8.31
C SER A 131 13.44 -0.35 7.76
#